data_AF-A0A4Y9EJJ3-F1
#
_entry.id   AF-A0A4Y9EJJ3-F1
#
_cell.length_a   1.000
_cell.length_b   1.000
_cell.length_c   1.000
_cell.angle_alpha   90.00
_cell.angle_beta   90.00
_cell.angle_gamma   90.00
#
_symmetry.space_group_name_H-M   'P 1'
#
loop_
_entity.id
_entity.type
_entity.pdbx_description
1 polymer ?
#
loop_
_entity_poly.entity_id
_entity_poly.type
_entity_poly.pdbx_seq_one_letter_code
_entity_poly.pdbx_strand_id
1 'polypeptide(L)'
;MSAFTIDCTGDACTGDIIEFTEGVFSGSFRSPTFIGDRTVRARIIKDSYGSEKQQHTFTLDVLECIGTNPITPGKTTRKGRNVYRNGTMRQPWPCEADRQTAVDAKHKRGDQARSDRDQRRREGW
;
A
#
# COMPACT_ATOMS: atom_id res chain seq x y z
N MET A 1 0.90 -4.44 24.29
CA MET A 1 0.27 -5.18 23.17
C MET A 1 0.27 -4.26 21.96
N SER A 2 0.62 -4.76 20.77
CA SER A 2 0.55 -3.95 19.53
C SER A 2 -0.91 -3.73 19.14
N ALA A 3 -1.25 -2.53 18.65
CA ALA A 3 -2.59 -2.25 18.12
C ALA A 3 -2.82 -2.89 16.73
N PHE A 4 -1.75 -3.26 16.03
CA PHE A 4 -1.78 -3.89 14.71
C PHE A 4 -1.84 -5.41 14.89
N THR A 5 -3.05 -5.96 14.76
CA THR A 5 -3.36 -7.34 15.17
C THR A 5 -3.90 -8.21 14.04
N ILE A 6 -4.28 -7.62 12.91
CA ILE A 6 -4.91 -8.33 11.79
C ILE A 6 -4.00 -8.25 10.57
N ASP A 7 -3.65 -9.38 9.96
CA ASP A 7 -2.93 -9.41 8.70
C ASP A 7 -3.85 -8.94 7.56
N CYS A 8 -3.37 -7.99 6.76
CA CYS A 8 -4.07 -7.49 5.57
C CYS A 8 -3.15 -7.48 4.34
N THR A 9 -2.13 -8.33 4.33
CA THR A 9 -1.19 -8.47 3.20
C THR A 9 -1.96 -8.81 1.92
N GLY A 10 -1.80 -7.98 0.88
CA GLY A 10 -2.56 -8.09 -0.37
C GLY A 10 -3.94 -7.43 -0.35
N ASP A 11 -4.59 -7.33 0.82
CA ASP A 11 -5.98 -6.90 0.94
C ASP A 11 -6.19 -5.50 1.57
N ALA A 12 -5.13 -4.81 1.99
CA ALA A 12 -5.25 -3.46 2.56
C ALA A 12 -6.05 -2.49 1.64
N CYS A 13 -6.93 -1.69 2.24
CA CYS A 13 -7.85 -0.81 1.52
C CYS A 13 -7.85 0.61 2.10
N THR A 14 -8.43 1.56 1.36
CA THR A 14 -8.66 2.92 1.86
C THR A 14 -9.37 2.89 3.21
N GLY A 15 -8.87 3.68 4.17
CA GLY A 15 -9.34 3.75 5.56
C GLY A 15 -8.52 2.91 6.54
N ASP A 16 -7.83 1.85 6.10
CA ASP A 16 -7.01 1.02 6.99
C ASP A 16 -5.89 1.86 7.63
N ILE A 17 -5.65 1.63 8.92
CA ILE A 17 -4.43 2.07 9.62
C ILE A 17 -3.49 0.87 9.66
N ILE A 18 -2.42 0.94 8.89
CA ILE A 18 -1.51 -0.17 8.63
C ILE A 18 -0.13 0.05 9.26
N GLU A 19 0.56 -1.06 9.54
CA GLU A 19 1.96 -1.16 9.89
C GLU A 19 2.65 -2.10 8.88
N PHE A 20 3.73 -1.62 8.28
CA PHE A 20 4.58 -2.43 7.40
C PHE A 20 6.03 -1.99 7.50
N THR A 21 6.95 -2.89 7.12
CA THR A 21 8.39 -2.62 7.10
C THR A 21 8.87 -2.50 5.66
N GLU A 22 9.59 -1.42 5.35
CA GLU A 22 10.22 -1.22 4.05
C GLU A 22 11.74 -1.06 4.18
N GLY A 23 12.45 -1.64 3.21
CA GLY A 23 13.89 -1.49 3.10
C GLY A 23 14.28 -0.10 2.62
N VAL A 24 15.32 0.44 3.23
CA VAL A 24 15.87 1.76 2.93
C VAL A 24 17.15 1.61 2.15
N PHE A 25 17.23 2.36 1.05
CA PHE A 25 18.37 2.32 0.16
C PHE A 25 18.96 3.73 0.02
N SER A 26 20.29 3.81 0.01
CA SER A 26 21.05 5.01 -0.34
C SER A 26 21.70 4.85 -1.72
N GLY A 27 22.35 5.90 -2.21
CA GLY A 27 22.99 5.90 -3.52
C GLY A 27 22.01 6.20 -4.66
N SER A 28 22.37 5.77 -5.87
CA SER A 28 21.57 6.06 -7.07
C SER A 28 20.60 4.92 -7.39
N PHE A 29 19.55 5.22 -8.15
CA PHE A 29 18.60 4.19 -8.61
C PHE A 29 19.26 3.04 -9.41
N ARG A 30 20.42 3.30 -10.05
CA ARG A 30 21.17 2.29 -10.83
C ARG A 30 22.09 1.44 -9.97
N SER A 31 22.46 1.90 -8.77
CA SER A 31 23.31 1.17 -7.83
C SER A 31 22.86 1.52 -6.40
N PRO A 32 21.70 0.97 -5.97
CA PRO A 32 21.17 1.21 -4.64
C PRO A 32 21.91 0.35 -3.60
N THR A 33 22.33 0.97 -2.50
CA THR A 33 22.92 0.26 -1.37
C THR A 33 21.89 0.18 -0.26
N PHE A 34 21.58 -1.03 0.21
CA PHE A 34 20.71 -1.22 1.36
C PHE A 34 21.38 -0.68 2.63
N ILE A 35 20.67 0.16 3.38
CA ILE A 35 21.18 0.79 4.62
C ILE A 35 20.37 0.44 5.87
N GLY A 36 19.39 -0.46 5.75
CA GLY A 36 18.56 -0.94 6.85
C GLY A 36 17.08 -0.80 6.56
N ASP A 37 16.25 -1.11 7.55
CA ASP A 37 14.80 -1.12 7.43
C ASP A 37 14.15 0.01 8.24
N ARG A 38 12.95 0.40 7.83
CA ARG A 38 12.08 1.25 8.63
C ARG A 38 10.69 0.63 8.73
N THR A 39 10.06 0.78 9.87
CA THR A 39 8.64 0.43 10.08
C THR A 39 7.80 1.70 9.96
N VAL A 40 6.80 1.66 9.09
CA VAL A 40 5.89 2.76 8.79
C VAL A 40 4.51 2.41 9.30
N ARG A 41 3.94 3.30 10.11
CA ARG A 41 2.54 3.28 10.54
C ARG A 41 1.80 4.40 9.85
N ALA A 42 0.77 4.07 9.09
CA ALA A 42 0.09 5.06 8.26
C ALA A 42 -1.38 4.72 8.03
N ARG A 43 -2.20 5.75 7.79
CA ARG A 43 -3.56 5.58 7.29
C ARG A 43 -3.55 5.57 5.76
N ILE A 44 -4.26 4.62 5.15
CA ILE A 44 -4.47 4.62 3.70
C ILE A 44 -5.56 5.65 3.37
N ILE A 45 -5.18 6.71 2.66
CA ILE A 45 -6.10 7.78 2.23
C ILE A 45 -6.72 7.46 0.88
N LYS A 46 -5.97 6.77 0.01
CA LYS A 46 -6.41 6.41 -1.32
C LYS A 46 -5.63 5.19 -1.82
N ASP A 47 -6.30 4.32 -2.58
CA ASP A 47 -5.69 3.31 -3.42
C ASP A 47 -6.07 3.55 -4.90
N SER A 48 -5.17 3.17 -5.81
CA SER A 48 -5.42 3.29 -7.24
C SER A 48 -4.64 2.25 -8.04
N TYR A 49 -5.21 1.86 -9.18
CA TYR A 49 -4.58 0.97 -10.16
C TYR A 49 -4.21 1.82 -11.38
N GLY A 50 -2.92 1.98 -11.65
CA GLY A 50 -2.46 2.75 -12.81
C GLY A 50 -2.95 2.13 -14.13
N SER A 51 -3.57 2.94 -15.00
CA SER A 51 -4.24 2.50 -16.23
C SER A 51 -3.32 1.69 -17.14
N GLU A 52 -2.11 2.14 -17.42
CA GLU A 52 -1.21 1.47 -18.39
C GLU A 52 -0.57 0.18 -17.84
N LYS A 53 0.00 0.26 -16.64
CA LYS A 53 0.89 -0.78 -16.10
C LYS A 53 0.29 -1.59 -14.95
N GLN A 54 -0.98 -1.34 -14.59
CA GLN A 54 -1.65 -1.93 -13.42
C GLN A 54 -0.85 -1.78 -12.13
N GLN A 55 -0.15 -0.65 -11.99
CA GLN A 55 0.62 -0.38 -10.79
C GLN A 55 -0.34 0.00 -9.67
N HIS A 56 -0.56 -0.94 -8.75
CA HIS A 56 -1.30 -0.66 -7.52
C HIS A 56 -0.47 0.26 -6.63
N THR A 57 -1.05 1.39 -6.25
CA THR A 57 -0.38 2.45 -5.51
C THR A 57 -1.30 2.96 -4.41
N PHE A 58 -0.72 3.21 -3.23
CA PHE A 58 -1.39 3.80 -2.08
C PHE A 58 -0.89 5.22 -1.84
N THR A 59 -1.82 6.11 -1.55
CA THR A 59 -1.55 7.37 -0.85
C THR A 59 -1.74 7.13 0.64
N LEU A 60 -0.66 7.30 1.38
CA LEU A 60 -0.58 7.08 2.81
C LEU A 60 -0.47 8.41 3.53
N ASP A 61 -1.11 8.54 4.68
CA ASP A 61 -0.85 9.58 5.66
C ASP A 61 -0.06 8.97 6.81
N VAL A 62 1.26 9.23 6.83
CA VAL A 62 2.20 8.64 7.79
C VAL A 62 1.94 9.24 9.16
N LEU A 63 1.66 8.37 10.12
CA LEU A 63 1.42 8.73 11.53
C LEU A 63 2.73 8.64 12.31
N GLU A 64 3.49 7.58 12.07
CA GLU A 64 4.75 7.31 12.75
C GLU A 64 5.67 6.50 11.83
N CYS A 65 6.97 6.77 11.91
CA CYS A 65 7.98 6.00 11.20
C CYS A 65 9.20 5.81 12.11
N ILE A 66 9.63 4.57 12.29
CA ILE A 66 10.75 4.20 13.18
C ILE A 66 11.77 3.39 12.40
N GLY A 67 13.05 3.51 12.76
CA GLY A 67 14.15 2.77 12.13
C GLY A 67 15.04 3.66 11.27
N THR A 68 15.62 3.11 10.21
CA THR A 68 16.60 3.81 9.39
C THR A 68 15.99 4.96 8.61
N ASN A 69 16.57 6.16 8.75
CA ASN A 69 16.20 7.37 8.01
C ASN A 69 14.68 7.63 8.00
N PRO A 70 14.03 7.80 9.16
CA PRO A 70 12.57 7.82 9.28
C PRO A 70 11.93 8.91 8.42
N ILE A 71 10.70 8.66 7.96
CA ILE A 71 9.93 9.62 7.18
C ILE A 71 9.24 10.59 8.14
N THR A 72 9.24 11.88 7.82
CA THR A 72 8.39 12.86 8.48
C THR A 72 6.91 12.48 8.34
N PRO A 73 6.10 12.56 9.41
CA PRO A 73 4.65 12.38 9.33
C PRO A 73 4.00 13.24 8.23
N GLY A 74 2.98 12.70 7.59
CA GLY A 74 2.25 13.34 6.50
C GLY A 74 2.10 12.48 5.24
N LYS A 75 1.65 13.12 4.14
CA LYS A 75 1.26 12.41 2.92
C LYS A 75 2.46 11.89 2.13
N THR A 76 2.44 10.61 1.80
CA THR A 76 3.41 9.97 0.91
C THR A 76 2.75 8.93 0.02
N THR A 77 3.46 8.49 -1.01
CA THR A 77 2.96 7.50 -1.96
C THR A 77 3.85 6.26 -1.92
N ARG A 78 3.24 5.07 -1.91
CA ARG A 78 3.95 3.78 -1.97
C ARG A 78 3.27 2.83 -2.95
N LYS A 79 4.08 2.04 -3.66
CA LYS A 79 3.55 0.95 -4.49
C LYS A 79 3.05 -0.16 -3.58
N GLY A 80 1.92 -0.77 -3.91
CA GLY A 80 1.33 -1.86 -3.12
C GLY A 80 2.29 -3.04 -2.94
N ARG A 81 3.05 -3.39 -3.99
CA ARG A 81 4.09 -4.42 -3.92
C ARG A 81 5.23 -4.13 -2.92
N ASN A 82 5.43 -2.86 -2.54
CA ASN A 82 6.42 -2.48 -1.54
C ASN A 82 5.79 -2.57 -0.15
N VAL A 83 4.56 -2.06 0.01
CA VAL A 83 3.79 -2.14 1.26
C VAL A 83 3.68 -3.60 1.72
N TYR A 84 3.30 -4.51 0.81
CA TYR A 84 3.06 -5.91 1.12
C TYR A 84 4.32 -6.78 1.20
N ARG A 85 5.51 -6.26 0.83
CA ARG A 85 6.71 -7.08 0.59
C ARG A 85 7.11 -7.90 1.81
N ASN A 86 6.99 -7.33 3.00
CA ASN A 86 7.41 -7.93 4.27
C ASN A 86 6.23 -8.21 5.20
N GLY A 87 5.03 -8.39 4.63
CA GLY A 87 3.77 -8.44 5.37
C GLY A 87 3.25 -7.05 5.74
N THR A 88 1.95 -6.98 5.97
CA THR A 88 1.28 -5.74 6.39
C THR A 88 0.19 -6.07 7.39
N MET A 89 0.28 -5.47 8.57
CA MET A 89 -0.72 -5.61 9.62
C MET A 89 -1.59 -4.36 9.65
N ARG A 90 -2.85 -4.49 10.08
CA ARG A 90 -3.75 -3.36 10.31
C ARG A 90 -4.33 -3.37 11.71
N GLN A 91 -4.83 -2.20 12.10
CA GLN A 91 -5.73 -2.09 13.24
C GLN A 91 -7.15 -2.58 12.84
N PRO A 92 -7.91 -3.13 13.80
CA PRO A 92 -9.34 -3.38 13.59
C PRO A 92 -10.07 -2.06 13.33
N TRP A 93 -11.06 -2.10 12.44
CA TRP A 93 -11.98 -0.98 12.28
C TRP A 93 -12.97 -0.96 13.44
N PRO A 94 -13.54 0.21 13.79
CA PRO A 94 -14.69 0.25 14.69
C PRO A 94 -15.86 -0.62 14.20
N CYS A 95 -16.02 -0.73 12.87
CA CYS A 95 -16.99 -1.59 12.21
C CYS A 95 -16.32 -2.32 11.03
N GLU A 96 -16.21 -3.65 11.12
CA GLU A 96 -15.60 -4.46 10.05
C GLU A 96 -16.51 -4.60 8.81
N ALA A 97 -17.82 -4.39 8.94
CA ALA A 97 -18.72 -4.35 7.79
C ALA A 97 -18.47 -3.12 6.89
N ASP A 98 -18.14 -1.97 7.49
CA ASP A 98 -17.74 -0.77 6.75
C ASP A 98 -16.43 -1.01 6.00
N ARG A 99 -15.49 -1.71 6.66
CA ARG A 99 -14.25 -2.13 6.00
C ARG A 99 -14.55 -3.05 4.80
N GLN A 100 -15.42 -4.04 4.97
CA GLN A 100 -15.76 -4.96 3.87
C GLN A 100 -16.30 -4.20 2.66
N THR A 101 -17.14 -3.20 2.88
CA THR A 101 -17.64 -2.32 1.82
C THR A 101 -16.50 -1.59 1.08
N ALA A 102 -15.49 -1.10 1.82
CA ALA A 102 -14.31 -0.46 1.23
C ALA A 102 -13.43 -1.43 0.42
N VAL A 103 -13.27 -2.66 0.91
CA VAL A 103 -12.56 -3.75 0.23
C VAL A 103 -13.27 -4.14 -1.07
N ASP A 104 -14.59 -4.34 -1.03
CA ASP A 104 -15.38 -4.70 -2.21
C ASP A 104 -15.31 -3.61 -3.28
N ALA A 105 -15.39 -2.34 -2.86
CA ALA A 105 -15.22 -1.21 -3.76
C ALA A 105 -13.82 -1.19 -4.41
N LYS A 106 -12.76 -1.50 -3.65
CA LYS A 106 -11.40 -1.64 -4.17
C LYS A 106 -11.30 -2.79 -5.18
N HIS A 107 -11.83 -3.96 -4.86
CA HIS A 107 -11.80 -5.13 -5.74
C HIS A 107 -12.53 -4.85 -7.06
N LYS A 108 -13.73 -4.26 -7.00
CA LYS A 108 -14.47 -3.85 -8.19
C LYS A 108 -13.68 -2.89 -9.08
N ARG A 109 -13.01 -1.88 -8.51
CA ARG A 109 -12.13 -0.98 -9.26
C ARG A 109 -10.94 -1.72 -9.87
N GLY A 110 -10.35 -2.65 -9.13
CA GLY A 110 -9.25 -3.48 -9.60
C GLY A 110 -9.64 -4.42 -10.75
N ASP A 111 -10.81 -5.03 -10.68
CA ASP A 111 -11.38 -5.89 -11.74
C ASP A 111 -11.65 -5.08 -13.01
N GLN A 112 -12.28 -3.91 -12.87
CA GLN A 112 -12.50 -3.01 -14.01
C GLN A 112 -11.16 -2.64 -14.67
N ALA A 113 -10.17 -2.23 -13.88
CA ALA A 113 -8.87 -1.86 -14.41
C ALA A 113 -8.18 -3.02 -15.16
N ARG A 114 -8.31 -4.26 -14.67
CA ARG A 114 -7.81 -5.46 -15.35
C ARG A 114 -8.53 -5.69 -16.68
N SER A 115 -9.87 -5.63 -16.67
CA SER A 115 -10.70 -5.76 -17.87
C SER A 115 -10.31 -4.74 -18.95
N ASP A 116 -10.18 -3.46 -18.58
CA ASP A 116 -9.82 -2.38 -19.50
C ASP A 116 -8.42 -2.56 -20.10
N ARG A 117 -7.49 -3.17 -19.35
CA ARG A 117 -6.15 -3.50 -19.87
C ARG A 117 -6.22 -4.65 -20.86
N ASP A 118 -6.95 -5.69 -20.54
CA ASP A 118 -7.07 -6.86 -21.42
C ASP A 118 -7.77 -6.49 -22.73
N GLN A 119 -8.73 -5.58 -22.69
CA GLN A 119 -9.30 -4.97 -23.89
C GLN A 119 -8.24 -4.22 -24.73
N ARG A 120 -7.50 -3.28 -24.13
CA ARG A 120 -6.44 -2.53 -24.85
C ARG A 120 -5.38 -3.43 -25.49
N ARG A 121 -4.97 -4.49 -24.76
CA ARG A 121 -4.04 -5.51 -25.28
C ARG A 121 -4.61 -6.27 -26.48
N ARG A 122 -5.91 -6.61 -26.47
CA ARG A 122 -6.57 -7.25 -27.61
C ARG A 122 -6.67 -6.30 -28.82
N GLU A 123 -6.82 -5.01 -28.56
CA GLU A 123 -6.93 -3.96 -29.57
C GLU A 123 -5.58 -3.47 -30.12
N GLY A 124 -4.45 -4.01 -29.63
CA GLY A 124 -3.11 -3.70 -30.16
C GLY A 124 -2.49 -2.39 -29.67
N TRP A 125 -2.97 -1.84 -28.55
CA TRP A 125 -2.41 -0.67 -27.87
C TRP A 125 -1.29 -1.03 -26.88
#